data_AF-A0A9E4KP80-F1
#
_entry.id   AF-A0A9E4KP80-F1
#
_cell.length_a   1.000
_cell.length_b   1.000
_cell.length_c   1.000
_cell.angle_alpha   90.00
_cell.angle_beta   90.00
_cell.angle_gamma   90.00
#
_symmetry.space_group_name_H-M   'P 1'
#
loop_
_entity.id
_entity.type
_entity.pdbx_description
1 polymer ?
#
loop_
_entity_poly.entity_id
_entity_poly.type
_entity_poly.pdbx_seq_one_letter_code
_entity_poly.pdbx_strand_id
1 'polypeptide(L)' 'MAKELDQDKAMEGTIRFSEKYVEKSGYKFFPDQEVVRLVQEGLARNQVEYGYRYCP' A
#
# COMPACT_ATOMS: atom_id res chain seq x y z
N MET A 1 -16.70 14.56 -3.92
CA MET A 1 -16.67 13.25 -3.25
C MET A 1 -15.59 12.44 -3.94
N ALA A 2 -14.59 11.95 -3.21
CA ALA A 2 -13.54 11.11 -3.81
C ALA A 2 -14.23 9.93 -4.52
N LYS A 3 -13.82 9.62 -5.75
CA LYS A 3 -14.28 8.40 -6.45
C LYS A 3 -14.16 7.24 -5.46
N GLU A 4 -15.22 6.45 -5.30
CA GLU A 4 -15.13 5.17 -4.59
C GLU A 4 -13.93 4.41 -5.18
N LEU A 5 -12.89 4.28 -4.36
CA LEU A 5 -11.66 3.63 -4.77
C LEU A 5 -11.92 2.13 -4.62
N ASP A 6 -11.88 1.43 -5.73
CA ASP A 6 -11.96 -0.02 -5.74
C ASP A 6 -10.71 -0.64 -5.08
N GLN A 7 -10.89 -1.78 -4.39
CA GLN A 7 -9.83 -2.43 -3.61
C GLN A 7 -8.64 -2.85 -4.47
N ASP A 8 -8.87 -3.36 -5.68
CA ASP A 8 -7.79 -3.78 -6.57
C ASP A 8 -6.97 -2.56 -7.03
N LYS A 9 -7.65 -1.45 -7.33
CA LYS A 9 -6.97 -0.18 -7.66
C LYS A 9 -6.21 0.40 -6.46
N ALA A 10 -6.75 0.28 -5.25
CA ALA A 10 -6.05 0.67 -4.03
C ALA A 10 -4.79 -0.17 -3.82
N MET A 11 -4.85 -1.47 -4.10
CA MET A 11 -3.73 -2.39 -3.99
C MET A 11 -2.63 -2.07 -5.01
N GLU A 12 -2.97 -1.95 -6.29
CA GLU A 12 -2.01 -1.56 -7.34
C GLU A 12 -1.32 -0.22 -7.03
N GLY A 13 -2.10 0.75 -6.55
CA GLY A 13 -1.58 2.06 -6.14
C GLY A 13 -0.64 1.98 -4.93
N THR A 14 -0.93 1.09 -3.98
CA THR A 14 -0.14 0.90 -2.76
C THR A 14 1.17 0.15 -3.04
N ILE A 15 1.14 -0.88 -3.89
CA ILE A 15 2.34 -1.57 -4.37
C ILE A 15 3.29 -0.54 -5.01
N ARG A 16 2.79 0.19 -6.02
CA ARG A 16 3.59 1.21 -6.74
C ARG A 16 4.12 2.31 -5.82
N PHE A 17 3.33 2.72 -4.82
CA PHE A 17 3.77 3.69 -3.82
C PHE A 17 4.96 3.15 -3.01
N SER A 18 4.84 1.93 -2.49
CA SER A 18 5.87 1.31 -1.66
C SER A 18 7.16 1.01 -2.44
N GLU A 19 7.05 0.52 -3.68
CA GLU A 19 8.19 0.28 -4.56
C GLU A 19 8.96 1.58 -4.82
N LYS A 20 8.26 2.65 -5.23
CA LYS A 20 8.87 3.96 -5.45
C LYS A 20 9.49 4.54 -4.17
N TYR A 21 8.93 4.26 -3.00
CA TYR A 21 9.49 4.71 -1.73
C TYR A 21 10.83 4.01 -1.45
N VAL A 22 10.91 2.70 -1.68
CA VAL A 22 12.15 1.92 -1.54
C VAL A 22 13.18 2.36 -2.59
N GLU A 23 12.79 2.53 -3.86
CA GLU A 23 13.69 3.00 -4.93
C GLU A 23 14.32 4.36 -4.66
N LYS A 24 13.57 5.28 -4.03
CA LYS A 24 14.02 6.65 -3.73
C LYS A 24 14.68 6.79 -2.37
N SER A 25 14.65 5.76 -1.54
CA SER A 25 15.20 5.80 -0.18
C SER A 25 16.39 4.85 -0.03
N GLY A 26 17.06 4.90 1.12
CA GLY A 26 18.08 3.91 1.50
C GLY A 26 17.49 2.65 2.15
N TYR A 27 16.17 2.54 2.23
CA TYR A 27 15.49 1.41 2.87
C TYR A 27 15.31 0.24 1.89
N LYS A 28 15.01 -0.93 2.44
CA LYS A 28 14.68 -2.14 1.68
C LYS A 28 13.41 -2.74 2.26
N PHE A 29 12.68 -3.46 1.42
CA PHE A 29 11.61 -4.31 1.92
C PHE A 29 12.15 -5.37 2.88
N PHE A 30 11.28 -5.80 3.78
CA PHE A 30 11.55 -6.97 4.60
C PHE A 30 11.73 -8.21 3.70
N PRO A 31 12.63 -9.16 4.03
CA PRO A 31 12.92 -10.29 3.14
C PRO A 31 11.72 -11.19 2.85
N ASP A 32 10.82 -11.34 3.82
CA ASP A 32 9.60 -12.10 3.65
C ASP A 32 8.55 -11.32 2.84
N GLN A 33 8.31 -11.77 1.62
CA GLN A 33 7.38 -11.14 0.69
C GLN A 33 5.93 -11.28 1.13
N GLU A 34 5.57 -12.30 1.90
CA GLU A 34 4.21 -12.46 2.41
C GLU A 34 3.89 -11.37 3.44
N VAL A 35 4.84 -11.09 4.33
CA VAL A 35 4.71 -9.99 5.31
C VAL A 35 4.58 -8.63 4.59
N VAL A 36 5.39 -8.39 3.56
CA VAL A 36 5.31 -7.16 2.76
C VAL A 36 3.93 -7.02 2.10
N ARG A 37 3.43 -8.11 1.51
CA ARG A 37 2.11 -8.15 0.86
C ARG A 37 0.97 -7.88 1.85
N LEU A 38 1.01 -8.49 3.03
CA LEU A 38 0.00 -8.27 4.09
C LEU A 38 -0.05 -6.80 4.53
N VAL A 39 1.11 -6.15 4.69
CA VAL A 39 1.19 -4.73 5.02
C VAL A 39 0.62 -3.86 3.88
N GLN A 40 0.97 -4.15 2.63
CA GLN A 40 0.42 -3.44 1.46
C GLN A 40 -1.10 -3.61 1.36
N GLU A 41 -1.63 -4.80 1.64
CA GLU A 41 -3.06 -5.07 1.66
C GLU A 41 -3.78 -4.27 2.75
N GLY A 42 -3.22 -4.24 3.97
CA GLY A 42 -3.76 -3.44 5.07
C GLY A 42 -3.77 -1.94 4.75
N LEU A 43 -2.68 -1.42 4.17
CA LEU A 43 -2.59 -0.03 3.71
C LEU A 43 -3.64 0.29 2.63
N ALA A 44 -3.84 -0.62 1.67
CA ALA A 44 -4.83 -0.47 0.61
C ALA A 44 -6.26 -0.49 1.16
N ARG A 45 -6.58 -1.43 2.06
CA ARG A 45 -7.89 -1.50 2.75
C ARG A 45 -8.18 -0.21 3.51
N ASN A 46 -7.20 0.29 4.28
CA ASN A 46 -7.35 1.54 5.02
C ASN A 46 -7.57 2.74 4.09
N GLN A 47 -6.98 2.72 2.89
CA GLN A 47 -7.22 3.75 1.89
C GLN A 47 -8.66 3.73 1.36
N VAL A 48 -9.24 2.55 1.17
CA VAL A 48 -10.64 2.41 0.74
C VAL A 48 -11.60 2.81 1.86
N GLU A 49 -11.38 2.31 3.08
CA GLU A 49 -12.29 2.52 4.22
C GLU A 49 -12.23 3.95 4.79
N TYR A 50 -11.03 4.54 4.85
CA TYR A 50 -10.78 5.79 5.57
C TYR A 50 -10.23 6.92 4.68
N GLY A 51 -10.00 6.66 3.39
CA GLY A 51 -9.48 7.62 2.41
C GLY A 51 -7.95 7.78 2.40
N TYR A 52 -7.23 7.18 3.36
CA TYR A 52 -5.78 7.26 3.47
C TYR A 52 -5.14 5.93 3.89
N ARG A 53 -3.88 5.71 3.51
CA ARG A 53 -3.10 4.50 3.85
C ARG A 53 -2.57 4.56 5.30
N TYR A 54 -3.47 4.54 6.27
CA TYR A 54 -3.10 4.47 7.68
C TYR A 54 -2.32 3.19 7.99
N CYS A 55 -1.44 3.23 9.00
CA CYS A 55 -0.71 2.04 9.44
C CYS A 55 -1.72 0.92 9.78
N PRO A 56 -1.61 -0.25 9.13
CA PRO A 56 -2.49 -1.38 9.37
C PRO A 56 -2.14 -2.15 10.63
#